data_AF-W9T160-F1
#
_entry.id   AF-W9T160-F1
#
_cell.length_a   1.000
_cell.length_b   1.000
_cell.length_c   1.000
_cell.angle_alpha   90.00
_cell.angle_beta   90.00
_cell.angle_gamma   90.00
#
_symmetry.space_group_name_H-M   'P 1'
#
loop_
_entity.id
_entity.type
_entity.pdbx_description
1 polymer ?
#
loop_
_entity_poly.entity_id
_entity_poly.type
_entity_poly.pdbx_seq_one_letter_code
_entity_poly.pdbx_strand_id
1 'polypeptide(L)'
;MQFDNAQLSSKTPGEIGPANISINGAKFYQNAFLVDGMNMNNDIDPAQSQHTLANAVPGRSQGLALDTDLLEEIRVLDSNVGAQYGGFNGGVVEANTRKPTRDLHGRLSYQTTRAQWTEYHVDDDERENFEGAGSGTGYADSYQPEFTKHIYRATLEGYLTESVGLLANIVQKESSIPVHQYTPNNIGKVGYSAQTRDEERKAQNIFLKAVWQANDQLDLEGSLTYAPEESTHYRNNALDSRYSVESGGLMLNTKALYQANSPALPRTCH
;
A
#
# COMPACT_ATOMS: atom_id res chain seq x y z
N MET A 1 -12.38 -7.94 13.33
CA MET A 1 -11.25 -7.64 12.44
C MET A 1 -10.03 -7.35 13.30
N GLN A 2 -8.86 -7.87 12.92
CA GLN A 2 -7.59 -7.62 13.61
C GLN A 2 -6.60 -7.04 12.61
N PHE A 3 -6.04 -5.88 12.93
CA PHE A 3 -4.93 -5.29 12.17
C PHE A 3 -3.62 -5.86 12.71
N ASP A 4 -2.65 -6.10 11.83
CA ASP A 4 -1.29 -6.43 12.24
C ASP A 4 -0.62 -5.22 12.90
N ASN A 5 0.11 -5.46 13.99
CA ASN A 5 0.81 -4.44 14.75
C ASN A 5 2.16 -4.05 14.11
N ALA A 6 2.58 -4.67 13.01
CA ALA A 6 3.84 -4.35 12.32
C ALA A 6 3.98 -2.86 11.95
N GLN A 7 2.90 -2.16 11.59
CA GLN A 7 2.94 -0.71 11.34
C GLN A 7 3.08 0.16 12.61
N LEU A 8 2.74 -0.39 13.78
CA LEU A 8 2.87 0.25 15.09
C LEU A 8 4.10 -0.26 15.85
N SER A 9 4.90 -1.12 15.22
CA SER A 9 6.09 -1.69 15.82
C SER A 9 7.13 -0.60 16.06
N SER A 10 7.59 -0.48 17.30
CA SER A 10 8.74 0.38 17.63
C SER A 10 10.04 -0.10 16.98
N LYS A 11 10.09 -1.32 16.43
CA LYS A 11 11.27 -1.89 15.78
C LYS A 11 11.45 -1.41 14.34
N THR A 12 10.39 -1.17 13.58
CA THR A 12 10.45 -0.87 12.14
C THR A 12 9.63 0.36 11.73
N PRO A 13 9.81 1.53 12.38
CA PRO A 13 9.04 2.74 12.09
C PRO A 13 9.29 3.33 10.69
N GLY A 14 10.41 3.00 10.04
CA GLY A 14 10.78 3.47 8.71
C GLY A 14 10.01 2.78 7.58
N GLU A 15 9.36 1.65 7.85
CA GLU A 15 8.60 0.95 6.81
C GLU A 15 7.34 1.74 6.38
N ILE A 16 7.05 1.70 5.07
CA ILE A 16 5.96 2.47 4.43
C ILE A 16 4.87 1.61 3.81
N GLY A 17 5.01 0.29 3.89
CA GLY A 17 4.03 -0.66 3.38
C GLY A 17 2.71 -0.61 4.13
N PRO A 18 1.58 -0.94 3.48
CA PRO A 18 0.27 -1.01 4.14
C PRO A 18 0.24 -2.10 5.22
N ALA A 19 -0.55 -1.91 6.28
CA ALA A 19 -0.71 -2.90 7.33
C ALA A 19 -1.39 -4.16 6.79
N ASN A 20 -0.95 -5.33 7.26
CA ASN A 20 -1.67 -6.57 7.04
C ASN A 20 -3.00 -6.55 7.83
N ILE A 21 -4.09 -7.01 7.20
CA ILE A 21 -5.43 -7.07 7.82
C ILE A 21 -5.84 -8.53 7.90
N SER A 22 -6.27 -9.02 9.07
CA SER A 22 -6.90 -10.33 9.25
C SER A 22 -8.38 -10.17 9.62
N ILE A 23 -9.24 -10.91 8.93
CA ILE A 23 -10.68 -10.94 9.19
C ILE A 23 -11.04 -12.38 9.60
N ASN A 24 -11.79 -12.54 10.69
CA ASN A 24 -12.26 -13.82 11.22
C ASN A 24 -11.16 -14.88 11.50
N GLY A 25 -9.94 -14.44 11.83
CA GLY A 25 -8.82 -15.35 12.13
C GLY A 25 -8.23 -16.05 10.91
N ALA A 26 -8.68 -15.72 9.69
CA ALA A 26 -8.03 -16.13 8.46
C ALA A 26 -6.66 -15.45 8.31
N LYS A 27 -5.73 -16.07 7.58
CA LYS A 27 -4.42 -15.45 7.33
C LYS A 27 -4.61 -14.13 6.60
N PHE A 28 -3.77 -13.14 6.86
CA PHE A 28 -3.94 -11.78 6.37
C PHE A 28 -3.98 -11.66 4.83
N TYR A 29 -3.44 -12.66 4.13
CA TYR A 29 -3.44 -12.80 2.67
C TYR A 29 -4.61 -13.61 2.10
N GLN A 30 -5.55 -14.08 2.92
CA GLN A 30 -6.70 -14.89 2.49
C GLN A 30 -8.00 -14.08 2.39
N ASN A 31 -7.92 -12.76 2.57
CA ASN A 31 -9.03 -11.83 2.30
C ASN A 31 -9.09 -11.50 0.81
N ALA A 32 -10.28 -11.16 0.30
CA ALA A 32 -10.42 -10.54 -1.02
C ALA A 32 -10.49 -9.02 -0.87
N PHE A 33 -9.52 -8.31 -1.46
CA PHE A 33 -9.57 -6.87 -1.65
C PHE A 33 -10.11 -6.58 -3.04
N LEU A 34 -11.27 -5.91 -3.11
CA LEU A 34 -11.91 -5.52 -4.35
C LEU A 34 -11.87 -4.00 -4.49
N VAL A 35 -11.58 -3.51 -5.69
CA VAL A 35 -11.72 -2.09 -6.06
C VAL A 35 -12.65 -1.98 -7.24
N ASP A 36 -13.76 -1.26 -7.05
CA ASP A 36 -14.83 -1.14 -8.04
C ASP A 36 -15.27 -2.52 -8.60
N GLY A 37 -15.33 -3.54 -7.72
CA GLY A 37 -15.69 -4.91 -8.05
C GLY A 37 -14.58 -5.78 -8.67
N MET A 38 -13.37 -5.26 -8.88
CA MET A 38 -12.22 -6.03 -9.39
C MET A 38 -11.25 -6.46 -8.29
N ASN A 39 -10.73 -7.69 -8.35
CA ASN A 39 -9.82 -8.25 -7.37
C ASN A 39 -8.41 -7.61 -7.45
N MET A 40 -7.87 -7.21 -6.29
CA MET A 40 -6.53 -6.61 -6.13
C MET A 40 -5.59 -7.45 -5.23
N ASN A 41 -5.89 -8.73 -5.03
CA ASN A 41 -5.05 -9.61 -4.23
C ASN A 41 -3.71 -9.85 -4.92
N ASN A 42 -2.65 -9.91 -4.13
CA ASN A 42 -1.37 -10.44 -4.60
C ASN A 42 -1.35 -11.96 -4.38
N ASP A 43 -1.43 -12.72 -5.47
CA ASP A 43 -1.49 -14.18 -5.47
C ASP A 43 -0.12 -14.86 -5.70
N ILE A 44 0.97 -14.07 -5.70
CA ILE A 44 2.30 -14.57 -6.08
C ILE A 44 3.09 -15.05 -4.87
N ASP A 45 3.30 -14.21 -3.84
CA ASP A 45 4.02 -14.62 -2.62
C ASP A 45 3.66 -13.76 -1.39
N PRO A 46 2.43 -13.86 -0.87
CA PRO A 46 1.91 -12.86 0.06
C PRO A 46 2.38 -13.02 1.53
N ALA A 47 3.31 -13.94 1.81
CA ALA A 47 3.68 -14.33 3.18
C ALA A 47 5.19 -14.29 3.49
N GLN A 48 6.06 -14.05 2.49
CA GLN A 48 7.51 -13.98 2.74
C GLN A 48 7.88 -12.62 3.35
N SER A 49 8.49 -12.65 4.53
CA SER A 49 8.98 -11.47 5.27
C SER A 49 10.50 -11.47 5.46
N GLN A 50 11.23 -12.38 4.78
CA GLN A 50 12.64 -12.63 5.04
C GLN A 50 13.54 -11.88 4.05
N HIS A 51 14.18 -10.81 4.52
CA HIS A 51 15.04 -9.93 3.72
C HIS A 51 16.48 -10.46 3.53
N THR A 52 16.84 -11.58 4.18
CA THR A 52 18.25 -11.98 4.34
C THR A 52 18.73 -13.08 3.38
N LEU A 53 17.87 -13.59 2.48
CA LEU A 53 18.22 -14.69 1.59
C LEU A 53 18.12 -14.29 0.11
N ALA A 54 19.07 -14.72 -0.71
CA ALA A 54 19.14 -14.45 -2.15
C ALA A 54 17.96 -15.02 -2.98
N ASN A 55 17.07 -15.79 -2.33
CA ASN A 55 15.95 -16.51 -2.92
C ASN A 55 14.59 -16.14 -2.28
N ALA A 56 14.52 -15.10 -1.46
CA ALA A 56 13.29 -14.65 -0.82
C ALA A 56 12.96 -13.21 -1.30
N VAL A 57 11.90 -13.09 -2.10
CA VAL A 57 11.34 -11.78 -2.48
C VAL A 57 10.17 -11.53 -1.53
N PRO A 58 10.28 -10.57 -0.59
CA PRO A 58 9.18 -10.31 0.33
C PRO A 58 7.97 -9.77 -0.45
N GLY A 59 6.84 -10.47 -0.35
CA GLY A 59 5.60 -10.08 -0.99
C GLY A 59 4.54 -9.71 0.03
N ARG A 60 3.56 -8.92 -0.43
CA ARG A 60 2.48 -8.35 0.41
C ARG A 60 1.15 -8.98 0.05
N SER A 61 0.20 -8.98 0.99
CA SER A 61 -1.17 -9.49 0.77
C SER A 61 -2.05 -8.58 -0.09
N GLN A 62 -1.87 -7.26 0.06
CA GLN A 62 -2.57 -6.22 -0.69
C GLN A 62 -1.69 -5.81 -1.88
N GLY A 63 -2.20 -5.94 -3.11
CA GLY A 63 -1.47 -5.54 -4.31
C GLY A 63 -1.39 -4.02 -4.49
N LEU A 64 -2.30 -3.23 -3.89
CA LEU A 64 -2.38 -1.77 -4.04
C LEU A 64 -2.93 -1.07 -2.79
N ALA A 65 -2.29 0.02 -2.37
CA ALA A 65 -2.77 0.90 -1.30
C ALA A 65 -3.49 2.13 -1.90
N LEU A 66 -4.82 2.16 -1.88
CA LEU A 66 -5.61 3.31 -2.35
C LEU A 66 -5.58 4.49 -1.35
N ASP A 67 -5.54 5.71 -1.87
CA ASP A 67 -5.76 6.93 -1.07
C ASP A 67 -7.22 6.96 -0.58
N THR A 68 -7.44 7.29 0.71
CA THR A 68 -8.80 7.40 1.27
C THR A 68 -9.63 8.46 0.58
N ASP A 69 -8.98 9.47 -0.01
CA ASP A 69 -9.64 10.49 -0.82
C ASP A 69 -10.27 9.97 -2.11
N LEU A 70 -9.90 8.76 -2.55
CA LEU A 70 -10.50 8.10 -3.70
C LEU A 70 -11.77 7.33 -3.33
N LEU A 71 -12.00 7.08 -2.05
CA LEU A 71 -13.01 6.14 -1.59
C LEU A 71 -14.34 6.85 -1.35
N GLU A 72 -15.39 6.37 -2.01
CA GLU A 72 -16.77 6.73 -1.70
C GLU A 72 -17.29 5.89 -0.54
N GLU A 73 -17.01 4.58 -0.60
CA GLU A 73 -17.54 3.60 0.33
C GLU A 73 -16.53 2.46 0.51
N ILE A 74 -16.41 1.97 1.74
CA ILE A 74 -15.74 0.71 2.06
C ILE A 74 -16.77 -0.23 2.65
N ARG A 75 -17.01 -1.36 1.97
CA ARG A 75 -17.86 -2.44 2.47
C ARG A 75 -16.97 -3.56 2.98
N VAL A 76 -17.23 -4.00 4.20
CA VAL A 76 -16.60 -5.19 4.76
C VAL A 76 -17.67 -6.25 4.95
N LEU A 77 -17.53 -7.37 4.26
CA LEU A 77 -18.42 -8.52 4.35
C LEU A 77 -17.70 -9.64 5.09
N ASP A 78 -18.19 -9.98 6.28
CA ASP A 78 -17.58 -10.95 7.19
C ASP A 78 -18.36 -12.29 7.28
N SER A 79 -19.61 -12.31 6.82
CA SER A 79 -20.52 -13.46 6.90
C SER A 79 -21.62 -13.34 5.83
N ASN A 80 -22.22 -14.48 5.42
CA ASN A 80 -23.30 -14.55 4.41
C ASN A 80 -22.97 -13.81 3.10
N VAL A 81 -21.73 -13.94 2.63
CA VAL A 81 -21.26 -13.26 1.42
C VAL A 81 -21.97 -13.84 0.19
N GLY A 82 -22.52 -12.97 -0.66
CA GLY A 82 -23.23 -13.37 -1.88
C GLY A 82 -22.30 -14.07 -2.89
N ALA A 83 -22.85 -14.99 -3.68
CA ALA A 83 -22.09 -15.81 -4.65
C ALA A 83 -21.35 -15.01 -5.74
N GLN A 84 -21.65 -13.72 -5.89
CA GLN A 84 -20.93 -12.79 -6.75
C GLN A 84 -19.48 -12.54 -6.31
N TYR A 85 -19.16 -12.85 -5.06
CA TYR A 85 -17.81 -12.79 -4.51
C TYR A 85 -17.27 -14.22 -4.38
N GLY A 86 -16.17 -14.53 -5.07
CA GLY A 86 -15.52 -15.85 -5.04
C GLY A 86 -14.00 -15.73 -4.82
N GLY A 87 -13.34 -16.83 -4.46
CA GLY A 87 -11.87 -16.88 -4.35
C GLY A 87 -11.27 -16.37 -3.03
N PHE A 88 -12.03 -16.32 -1.94
CA PHE A 88 -11.53 -15.93 -0.61
C PHE A 88 -11.89 -16.97 0.45
N ASN A 89 -11.02 -17.15 1.45
CA ASN A 89 -11.28 -18.04 2.60
C ASN A 89 -11.58 -17.25 3.90
N GLY A 90 -11.35 -15.94 3.90
CA GLY A 90 -11.60 -15.02 5.02
C GLY A 90 -12.84 -14.14 4.81
N GLY A 91 -12.63 -12.82 4.77
CA GLY A 91 -13.67 -11.83 4.45
C GLY A 91 -13.42 -11.10 3.13
N VAL A 92 -14.42 -10.31 2.69
CA VAL A 92 -14.32 -9.44 1.51
C VAL A 92 -14.26 -7.99 1.97
N VAL A 93 -13.28 -7.24 1.47
CA VAL A 93 -13.16 -5.80 1.61
C VAL A 93 -13.34 -5.19 0.22
N GLU A 94 -14.49 -4.57 -0.02
CA GLU A 94 -14.80 -3.89 -1.27
C GLU A 94 -14.70 -2.37 -1.08
N ALA A 95 -13.76 -1.77 -1.79
CA ALA A 95 -13.55 -0.33 -1.85
C ALA A 95 -14.15 0.21 -3.16
N ASN A 96 -15.18 1.03 -3.05
CA ASN A 96 -15.80 1.71 -4.19
C ASN A 96 -15.17 3.09 -4.36
N THR A 97 -14.63 3.37 -5.55
CA THR A 97 -14.05 4.67 -5.85
C THR A 97 -15.11 5.66 -6.26
N ARG A 98 -15.04 6.86 -5.71
CA ARG A 98 -16.00 7.92 -6.01
C ARG A 98 -15.93 8.39 -7.45
N LYS A 99 -17.01 9.02 -7.91
CA LYS A 99 -17.02 9.82 -9.15
C LYS A 99 -16.36 11.19 -8.91
N PRO A 100 -15.81 11.83 -9.96
CA PRO A 100 -15.32 13.21 -9.86
C PRO A 100 -16.44 14.18 -9.50
N THR A 101 -16.11 15.27 -8.82
CA THR A 101 -17.03 16.40 -8.60
C THR A 101 -17.33 17.11 -9.92
N ARG A 102 -18.49 17.78 -10.01
CA ARG A 102 -18.86 18.58 -11.20
C ARG A 102 -17.90 19.75 -11.41
N ASP A 103 -17.63 20.50 -10.34
CA ASP A 103 -16.68 21.61 -10.38
C ASP A 103 -15.23 21.11 -10.41
N LEU A 104 -14.35 21.93 -10.97
CA LEU A 104 -12.90 21.70 -10.93
C LEU A 104 -12.42 21.82 -9.48
N HIS A 105 -11.92 20.71 -8.94
CA HIS A 105 -11.41 20.63 -7.58
C HIS A 105 -10.01 20.00 -7.58
N GLY A 106 -9.15 20.48 -6.68
CA GLY A 106 -7.79 19.98 -6.55
C GLY A 106 -7.30 20.06 -5.12
N ARG A 107 -6.47 19.08 -4.74
CA ARG A 107 -5.88 18.98 -3.40
C ARG A 107 -4.41 18.63 -3.51
N LEU A 108 -3.57 19.30 -2.73
CA LEU A 108 -2.17 18.97 -2.54
C LEU A 108 -1.93 18.77 -1.04
N SER A 109 -1.20 17.72 -0.68
CA SER A 109 -0.84 17.41 0.70
C SER A 109 0.60 16.95 0.77
N TYR A 110 1.28 17.39 1.82
CA TYR A 110 2.60 16.92 2.20
C TYR A 110 2.59 16.53 3.68
N GLN A 111 3.16 15.37 3.99
CA GLN A 111 3.26 14.85 5.35
C GLN A 111 4.66 14.29 5.55
N THR A 112 5.23 14.49 6.75
CA THR A 112 6.54 13.95 7.10
C THR A 112 6.59 13.53 8.56
N THR A 113 7.44 12.57 8.87
CA THR A 113 7.80 12.18 10.23
C THR A 113 9.24 11.68 10.26
N ARG A 114 9.86 11.70 11.43
CA ARG A 114 11.27 11.32 11.64
C ARG A 114 11.47 10.74 13.03
N ALA A 115 12.58 10.05 13.23
CA ALA A 115 12.94 9.46 14.52
C ALA A 115 12.90 10.47 15.69
N GLN A 116 13.35 11.71 15.48
CA GLN A 116 13.31 12.77 16.50
C GLN A 116 11.90 13.17 16.96
N TRP A 117 10.87 12.80 16.22
CA TRP A 117 9.46 13.05 16.54
C TRP A 117 8.74 11.79 17.01
N THR A 118 9.48 10.71 17.23
CA THR A 118 8.94 9.40 17.58
C THR A 118 9.39 9.05 18.99
N GLU A 119 8.43 8.77 19.86
CA GLU A 119 8.71 8.17 21.17
C GLU A 119 8.75 6.65 21.02
N TYR A 120 9.86 6.04 21.45
CA TYR A 120 10.08 4.60 21.34
C TYR A 120 9.85 3.91 22.67
N HIS A 121 8.99 2.89 22.66
CA HIS A 121 8.82 1.96 23.77
C HIS A 121 9.54 0.66 23.44
N VAL A 122 10.73 0.49 24.01
CA VAL A 122 11.61 -0.67 23.81
C VAL A 122 11.92 -1.25 25.18
N ASP A 123 11.74 -2.57 25.31
CA ASP A 123 12.07 -3.33 26.52
C ASP A 123 13.54 -3.16 26.89
N ASP A 124 13.84 -3.09 28.19
CA ASP A 124 15.19 -2.83 28.69
C ASP A 124 16.22 -3.86 28.20
N ASP A 125 15.80 -5.13 28.09
CA ASP A 125 16.64 -6.23 27.59
C ASP A 125 17.00 -6.09 26.08
N GLU A 126 16.23 -5.31 25.32
CA GLU A 126 16.47 -5.06 23.89
C GLU A 126 17.06 -3.67 23.62
N ARG A 127 17.15 -2.80 24.64
CA ARG A 127 17.56 -1.39 24.50
C ARG A 127 18.94 -1.23 23.86
N GLU A 128 19.93 -2.00 24.34
CA GLU A 128 21.30 -1.94 23.80
C GLU A 128 21.35 -2.41 22.34
N ASN A 129 20.56 -3.42 21.98
CA ASN A 129 20.46 -3.90 20.60
C ASN A 129 19.74 -2.88 19.69
N PHE A 130 18.70 -2.22 20.19
CA PHE A 130 17.95 -1.20 19.46
C PHE A 130 18.80 0.04 19.17
N GLU A 131 19.50 0.57 20.19
CA GLU A 131 20.43 1.68 20.04
C GLU A 131 21.65 1.28 19.18
N GLY A 132 22.14 0.04 19.37
CA GLY A 132 23.28 -0.52 18.63
C GLY A 132 22.98 -0.99 17.21
N ALA A 133 21.71 -1.11 16.80
CA ALA A 133 21.34 -1.44 15.42
C ALA A 133 21.76 -0.33 14.45
N GLY A 134 21.63 0.93 14.90
CA GLY A 134 22.24 2.09 14.27
C GLY A 134 23.76 2.16 14.46
N SER A 135 24.45 1.08 14.84
CA SER A 135 25.92 1.00 14.99
C SER A 135 26.50 -0.29 14.42
N GLY A 136 25.71 -1.04 13.63
CA GLY A 136 26.19 -2.16 12.82
C GLY A 136 26.14 -3.52 13.50
N THR A 137 25.55 -3.65 14.69
CA THR A 137 25.37 -4.97 15.32
C THR A 137 24.62 -5.94 14.38
N GLY A 138 24.70 -7.26 14.61
CA GLY A 138 24.04 -8.29 13.77
C GLY A 138 22.51 -8.22 13.71
N TYR A 139 21.93 -7.12 14.23
CA TYR A 139 20.52 -6.79 14.30
C TYR A 139 20.15 -5.54 13.48
N ALA A 140 21.06 -5.02 12.64
CA ALA A 140 20.85 -3.81 11.83
C ALA A 140 19.59 -3.87 10.95
N ASP A 141 19.22 -5.05 10.45
CA ASP A 141 18.03 -5.24 9.61
C ASP A 141 16.73 -5.38 10.45
N SER A 142 16.86 -5.50 11.78
CA SER A 142 15.75 -5.81 12.70
C SER A 142 15.24 -4.58 13.47
N TYR A 143 16.02 -3.50 13.53
CA TYR A 143 15.67 -2.28 14.26
C TYR A 143 16.03 -1.03 13.47
N GLN A 144 15.14 -0.04 13.46
CA GLN A 144 15.28 1.21 12.71
C GLN A 144 15.17 2.41 13.67
N PRO A 145 16.18 2.64 14.54
CA PRO A 145 16.14 3.73 15.51
C PRO A 145 16.14 5.11 14.84
N GLU A 146 16.74 5.22 13.66
CA GLU A 146 16.75 6.40 12.81
C GLU A 146 15.94 6.15 11.54
N PHE A 147 15.12 7.13 11.16
CA PHE A 147 14.38 7.12 9.90
C PHE A 147 13.84 8.51 9.58
N THR A 148 13.55 8.74 8.30
CA THR A 148 12.75 9.88 7.84
C THR A 148 11.77 9.42 6.77
N LYS A 149 10.50 9.84 6.90
CA LYS A 149 9.43 9.55 5.93
C LYS A 149 8.88 10.82 5.32
N HIS A 150 8.57 10.75 4.03
CA HIS A 150 7.88 11.79 3.27
C HIS A 150 6.71 11.17 2.51
N ILE A 151 5.56 11.84 2.57
CA ILE A 151 4.36 11.43 1.83
C ILE A 151 3.82 12.65 1.09
N TYR A 152 3.73 12.52 -0.22
CA TYR A 152 3.17 13.51 -1.13
C TYR A 152 1.85 12.98 -1.66
N ARG A 153 0.81 13.80 -1.65
CA ARG A 153 -0.49 13.46 -2.26
C ARG A 153 -0.96 14.61 -3.13
N ALA A 154 -1.43 14.28 -4.32
CA ALA A 154 -2.05 15.21 -5.24
C ALA A 154 -3.35 14.62 -5.78
N THR A 155 -4.38 15.45 -5.91
CA THR A 155 -5.65 15.07 -6.52
C THR A 155 -6.13 16.21 -7.39
N LEU A 156 -6.65 15.88 -8.56
CA LEU A 156 -7.27 16.82 -9.48
C LEU A 156 -8.49 16.14 -10.10
N GLU A 157 -9.61 16.83 -10.10
CA GLU A 157 -10.85 16.29 -10.61
C GLU A 157 -11.77 17.38 -11.17
N GLY A 158 -12.70 16.97 -12.00
CA GLY A 158 -13.73 17.86 -12.54
C GLY A 158 -14.38 17.27 -13.78
N TYR A 159 -15.42 17.95 -14.25
CA TYR A 159 -16.05 17.65 -15.52
C TYR A 159 -15.43 18.46 -16.65
N LEU A 160 -14.90 17.77 -17.67
CA LEU A 160 -14.38 18.39 -18.89
C LEU A 160 -15.52 18.88 -19.80
N THR A 161 -16.66 18.17 -19.76
CA THR A 161 -17.91 18.51 -20.45
C THR A 161 -19.08 18.24 -19.51
N GLU A 162 -20.32 18.55 -19.90
CA GLU A 162 -21.50 18.21 -19.09
C GLU A 162 -21.67 16.70 -18.86
N SER A 163 -21.03 15.84 -19.66
CA SER A 163 -21.18 14.38 -19.60
C SER A 163 -19.90 13.63 -19.30
N VAL A 164 -18.72 14.26 -19.37
CA VAL A 164 -17.42 13.61 -19.17
C VAL A 164 -16.71 14.19 -17.95
N GLY A 165 -16.47 13.35 -16.95
CA GLY A 165 -15.71 13.66 -15.74
C GLY A 165 -14.39 12.91 -15.67
N LEU A 166 -13.36 13.56 -15.14
CA LEU A 166 -12.07 12.94 -14.86
C LEU A 166 -11.68 13.14 -13.39
N LEU A 167 -11.03 12.13 -12.82
CA LEU A 167 -10.39 12.16 -11.52
C LEU A 167 -8.99 11.59 -11.65
N ALA A 168 -7.98 12.34 -11.24
CA ALA A 168 -6.60 11.89 -11.11
C ALA A 168 -6.14 12.03 -9.66
N ASN A 169 -5.47 11.00 -9.14
CA ASN A 169 -4.84 11.01 -7.82
C ASN A 169 -3.45 10.40 -7.91
N ILE A 170 -2.51 11.00 -7.19
CA ILE A 170 -1.13 10.53 -7.09
C ILE A 170 -0.75 10.55 -5.62
N VAL A 171 -0.27 9.42 -5.13
CA VAL A 171 0.36 9.29 -3.80
C VAL A 171 1.77 8.77 -3.98
N GLN A 172 2.74 9.44 -3.38
CA GLN A 172 4.13 8.99 -3.32
C GLN A 172 4.58 8.96 -1.88
N LYS A 173 5.10 7.82 -1.44
CA LYS A 173 5.71 7.62 -0.13
C LYS A 173 7.18 7.31 -0.32
N GLU A 174 8.01 7.97 0.46
CA GLU A 174 9.45 7.77 0.52
C GLU A 174 9.86 7.57 1.97
N SER A 175 10.82 6.68 2.19
CA SER A 175 11.48 6.48 3.47
C SER A 175 12.97 6.30 3.27
N SER A 176 13.75 6.95 4.12
CA SER A 176 15.19 6.73 4.25
C SER A 176 15.49 6.22 5.66
N ILE A 177 16.28 5.15 5.73
CA ILE A 177 16.60 4.41 6.94
C ILE A 177 18.12 4.20 6.96
N PRO A 178 18.86 4.97 7.77
CA PRO A 178 20.30 4.79 7.90
C PRO A 178 20.63 3.44 8.53
N VAL A 179 21.46 2.64 7.85
CA VAL A 179 21.97 1.35 8.32
C VAL A 179 23.50 1.33 8.31
N HIS A 180 24.09 0.58 9.22
CA HIS A 180 25.53 0.42 9.28
C HIS A 180 25.94 -0.87 8.56
N GLN A 181 26.87 -0.76 7.61
CA GLN A 181 27.22 -1.86 6.72
C GLN A 181 28.04 -2.98 7.41
N TYR A 182 28.72 -2.66 8.52
CA TYR A 182 29.67 -3.56 9.16
C TYR A 182 29.47 -3.62 10.67
N THR A 183 29.59 -4.84 11.20
CA THR A 183 29.58 -5.07 12.65
C THR A 183 30.78 -4.46 13.36
N PRO A 184 30.62 -3.95 14.60
CA PRO A 184 31.72 -3.38 15.37
C PRO A 184 32.96 -4.29 15.42
N ASN A 185 32.75 -5.61 15.50
CA ASN A 185 33.81 -6.62 15.51
C ASN A 185 34.59 -6.76 14.18
N ASN A 186 34.10 -6.15 13.10
CA ASN A 186 34.73 -6.13 11.78
C ASN A 186 35.31 -4.76 11.42
N ILE A 187 34.92 -3.68 12.10
CA ILE A 187 35.46 -2.33 11.88
C ILE A 187 36.97 -2.32 12.17
N GLY A 188 37.78 -1.82 11.23
CA GLY A 188 39.24 -1.76 11.36
C GLY A 188 40.00 -2.97 10.81
N LYS A 189 39.30 -4.00 10.32
CA LYS A 189 39.90 -5.05 9.46
C LYS A 189 40.09 -4.49 8.04
N VAL A 190 41.07 -5.01 7.28
CA VAL A 190 41.41 -4.48 5.94
C VAL A 190 40.17 -4.45 5.03
N GLY A 191 39.77 -3.25 4.60
CA GLY A 191 38.59 -3.04 3.74
C GLY A 191 37.26 -2.80 4.48
N TYR A 192 37.23 -2.84 5.82
CA TYR A 192 36.04 -2.66 6.65
C TYR A 192 36.18 -1.36 7.47
N SER A 193 35.43 -0.32 7.11
CA SER A 193 35.38 0.96 7.84
C SER A 193 33.96 1.21 8.36
N ALA A 194 33.79 2.02 9.40
CA ALA A 194 32.46 2.47 9.82
C ALA A 194 31.83 3.27 8.67
N GLN A 195 30.95 2.62 7.91
CA GLN A 195 30.18 3.23 6.83
C GLN A 195 28.71 3.05 7.11
N THR A 196 27.99 4.16 7.09
CA THR A 196 26.53 4.20 7.08
C THR A 196 26.07 4.27 5.63
N ARG A 197 25.00 3.55 5.32
CA ARG A 197 24.30 3.57 4.04
C ARG A 197 22.83 3.78 4.32
N ASP A 198 22.14 4.50 3.44
CA ASP A 198 20.71 4.70 3.58
C ASP A 198 20.00 3.62 2.80
N GLU A 199 19.22 2.80 3.50
CA GLU A 199 18.19 2.02 2.86
C GLU A 199 17.03 2.93 2.45
N GLU A 200 16.50 2.69 1.25
CA GLU A 200 15.43 3.48 0.69
C GLU A 200 14.18 2.61 0.49
N ARG A 201 13.01 3.19 0.76
CA ARG A 201 11.72 2.64 0.38
C ARG A 201 10.98 3.69 -0.43
N LYS A 202 10.45 3.32 -1.59
CA LYS A 202 9.65 4.20 -2.43
C LYS A 202 8.42 3.46 -2.93
N ALA A 203 7.24 4.00 -2.66
CA ALA A 203 5.98 3.46 -3.15
C ALA A 203 5.18 4.58 -3.82
N GLN A 204 4.74 4.36 -5.05
CA GLN A 204 3.88 5.28 -5.77
C GLN A 204 2.53 4.61 -6.05
N ASN A 205 1.46 5.40 -6.07
CA ASN A 205 0.17 5.00 -6.57
C ASN A 205 -0.40 6.13 -7.42
N ILE A 206 -0.61 5.86 -8.70
CA ILE A 206 -1.21 6.78 -9.66
C ILE A 206 -2.54 6.17 -10.07
N PHE A 207 -3.63 6.88 -9.78
CA PHE A 207 -4.99 6.50 -10.12
C PHE A 207 -5.60 7.52 -11.07
N LEU A 208 -6.17 7.04 -12.17
CA LEU A 208 -6.93 7.84 -13.12
C LEU A 208 -8.30 7.19 -13.32
N LYS A 209 -9.37 7.97 -13.20
CA LYS A 209 -10.74 7.54 -13.49
C LYS A 209 -11.40 8.50 -14.45
N ALA A 210 -12.09 7.95 -15.43
CA ALA A 210 -12.96 8.65 -16.36
C ALA A 210 -14.39 8.15 -16.18
N VAL A 211 -15.34 9.07 -16.15
CA VAL A 211 -16.77 8.78 -16.15
C VAL A 211 -17.41 9.47 -17.34
N TRP A 212 -18.27 8.78 -18.06
CA TRP A 212 -18.96 9.30 -19.23
C TRP A 212 -20.43 8.90 -19.21
N GLN A 213 -21.31 9.90 -19.13
CA GLN A 213 -22.74 9.73 -19.36
C GLN A 213 -23.00 9.75 -20.87
N ALA A 214 -23.07 8.57 -21.49
CA ALA A 214 -23.22 8.44 -22.93
C ALA A 214 -24.63 8.87 -23.39
N ASN A 215 -25.64 8.60 -22.57
CA ASN A 215 -27.02 9.08 -22.71
C ASN A 215 -27.78 8.89 -21.39
N ASP A 216 -29.06 9.24 -21.35
CA ASP A 216 -29.91 9.15 -20.14
C ASP A 216 -30.04 7.74 -19.54
N GLN A 217 -29.67 6.70 -20.29
CA GLN A 217 -29.78 5.30 -19.89
C GLN A 217 -28.43 4.61 -19.74
N LEU A 218 -27.32 5.22 -20.15
CA LEU A 218 -26.02 4.55 -20.22
C LEU A 218 -24.92 5.43 -19.61
N ASP A 219 -24.38 4.96 -18.49
CA ASP A 219 -23.15 5.47 -17.90
C ASP A 219 -22.00 4.49 -18.12
N LEU A 220 -20.84 5.02 -18.48
CA LEU A 220 -19.59 4.29 -18.63
C LEU A 220 -18.56 4.84 -17.65
N GLU A 221 -17.83 3.95 -17.01
CA GLU A 221 -16.69 4.29 -16.16
C GLU A 221 -15.48 3.49 -16.60
N GLY A 222 -14.31 4.12 -16.58
CA GLY A 222 -13.03 3.44 -16.78
C GLY A 222 -12.02 3.96 -15.79
N SER A 223 -11.23 3.08 -15.18
CA SER A 223 -10.15 3.47 -14.28
C SER A 223 -8.85 2.73 -14.57
N LEU A 224 -7.74 3.41 -14.34
CA LEU A 224 -6.39 2.92 -14.50
C LEU A 224 -5.64 3.18 -13.21
N THR A 225 -4.98 2.16 -12.67
CA THR A 225 -4.11 2.29 -11.50
C THR A 225 -2.72 1.77 -11.81
N TYR A 226 -1.70 2.57 -11.56
CA TYR A 226 -0.30 2.18 -11.68
C TYR A 226 0.40 2.41 -10.34
N ALA A 227 0.92 1.34 -9.73
CA ALA A 227 1.45 1.41 -8.38
C ALA A 227 2.80 0.68 -8.23
N PRO A 228 3.90 1.25 -8.75
CA PRO A 228 5.23 0.67 -8.58
C PRO A 228 5.74 0.89 -7.14
N GLU A 229 6.50 -0.07 -6.65
CA GLU A 229 7.21 0.00 -5.37
C GLU A 229 8.64 -0.49 -5.54
N GLU A 230 9.59 0.21 -4.93
CA GLU A 230 11.00 -0.12 -4.92
C GLU A 230 11.52 -0.07 -3.48
N SER A 231 12.37 -1.02 -3.12
CA SER A 231 13.11 -1.00 -1.86
C SER A 231 14.59 -1.32 -2.10
N THR A 232 15.48 -0.46 -1.61
CA THR A 232 16.93 -0.68 -1.63
C THR A 232 17.37 -1.19 -0.27
N HIS A 233 18.18 -2.25 -0.30
CA HIS A 233 18.71 -2.95 0.88
C HIS A 233 20.20 -3.20 0.72
N TYR A 234 20.87 -3.49 1.82
CA TYR A 234 22.29 -3.86 1.85
C TYR A 234 22.51 -5.16 2.62
N ARG A 235 23.41 -6.03 2.17
CA ARG A 235 23.79 -7.19 3.00
C ARG A 235 24.84 -6.81 4.03
N ASN A 236 24.60 -7.28 5.25
CA ASN A 236 25.51 -7.14 6.38
C ASN A 236 26.88 -7.77 6.12
N ASN A 237 27.94 -7.04 6.51
CA ASN A 237 29.34 -7.47 6.42
C ASN A 237 29.82 -7.84 4.99
N ALA A 238 29.23 -7.26 3.95
CA ALA A 238 29.64 -7.47 2.56
C ALA A 238 29.95 -6.14 1.85
N LEU A 239 31.04 -6.12 1.08
CA LEU A 239 31.37 -5.03 0.15
C LEU A 239 30.45 -5.10 -1.08
N ASP A 240 30.06 -3.94 -1.62
CA ASP A 240 29.17 -3.81 -2.79
C ASP A 240 27.92 -4.70 -2.72
N SER A 241 27.24 -4.66 -1.58
CA SER A 241 26.13 -5.55 -1.25
C SER A 241 24.73 -4.98 -1.51
N ARG A 242 24.65 -3.85 -2.23
CA ARG A 242 23.37 -3.21 -2.57
C ARG A 242 22.54 -4.15 -3.42
N TYR A 243 21.28 -4.33 -3.05
CA TYR A 243 20.28 -4.93 -3.92
C TYR A 243 18.97 -4.14 -3.83
N SER A 244 18.23 -4.10 -4.93
CA SER A 244 16.89 -3.50 -4.97
C SER A 244 15.85 -4.59 -5.22
N VAL A 245 14.68 -4.40 -4.64
CA VAL A 245 13.49 -5.20 -4.90
C VAL A 245 12.44 -4.27 -5.46
N GLU A 246 12.02 -4.56 -6.69
CA GLU A 246 10.95 -3.86 -7.39
C GLU A 246 9.68 -4.72 -7.40
N SER A 247 8.53 -4.08 -7.19
CA SER A 247 7.22 -4.72 -7.20
C SER A 247 6.15 -3.71 -7.62
N GLY A 248 4.89 -4.14 -7.61
CA GLY A 248 3.75 -3.32 -8.02
C GLY A 248 3.08 -3.83 -9.29
N GLY A 249 2.25 -2.99 -9.90
CA GLY A 249 1.50 -3.40 -11.08
C GLY A 249 0.66 -2.31 -11.73
N LEU A 250 0.03 -2.70 -12.85
CA LEU A 250 -0.93 -1.92 -13.60
C LEU A 250 -2.30 -2.62 -13.54
N MET A 251 -3.35 -1.86 -13.29
CA MET A 251 -4.73 -2.33 -13.26
C MET A 251 -5.59 -1.45 -14.14
N LEU A 252 -6.41 -2.06 -14.99
CA LEU A 252 -7.41 -1.40 -15.81
C LEU A 252 -8.79 -1.97 -15.46
N ASN A 253 -9.74 -1.09 -15.17
CA ASN A 253 -11.14 -1.45 -14.93
C ASN A 253 -12.06 -0.69 -15.90
N THR A 254 -13.14 -1.34 -16.31
CA THR A 254 -14.23 -0.74 -17.07
C THR A 254 -15.57 -1.22 -16.53
N LYS A 255 -16.53 -0.29 -16.43
CA LYS A 255 -17.87 -0.55 -15.91
C LYS A 255 -18.89 0.14 -16.80
N ALA A 256 -19.98 -0.56 -17.10
CA ALA A 256 -21.12 -0.02 -17.83
C ALA A 256 -22.40 -0.21 -17.01
N LEU A 257 -23.14 0.87 -16.81
CA LEU A 257 -24.41 0.89 -16.09
C LEU A 257 -25.51 1.26 -17.08
N TYR A 258 -26.39 0.31 -17.38
CA TYR A 258 -27.52 0.51 -18.27
C TYR A 258 -28.84 0.48 -17.48
N GLN A 259 -29.61 1.57 -17.55
CA GLN A 259 -30.94 1.65 -16.95
C GLN A 259 -32.00 1.30 -17.99
N ALA A 260 -32.50 0.07 -17.94
CA ALA A 260 -33.63 -0.34 -18.76
C ALA A 260 -34.92 0.26 -18.19
N ASN A 261 -35.61 1.07 -18.97
CA ASN A 261 -36.99 1.47 -18.66
C ASN A 261 -37.87 0.22 -18.68
N SER A 262 -38.24 -0.29 -17.50
CA SER A 262 -39.27 -1.32 -17.40
C SER A 262 -40.61 -0.67 -17.74
N PRO A 263 -41.36 -1.13 -18.75
CA PRO A 263 -42.74 -0.71 -18.90
C PRO A 263 -43.50 -1.20 -17.66
N ALA A 264 -44.12 -0.28 -16.93
CA ALA A 264 -45.03 -0.62 -15.85
C ALA A 264 -46.08 -1.59 -16.41
N LEU A 265 -46.10 -2.82 -15.91
CA LEU A 265 -47.19 -3.76 -16.17
C LEU A 265 -48.49 -3.06 -15.76
N PRO A 266 -49.50 -2.93 -16.66
CA PRO A 266 -50.77 -2.37 -16.27
C PRO A 266 -51.32 -3.24 -15.14
N ARG A 267 -51.54 -2.63 -13.97
CA ARG A 267 -52.29 -3.25 -12.88
C ARG A 267 -53.70 -3.50 -13.42
N THR A 268 -53.96 -4.71 -13.92
CA THR A 268 -55.32 -5.19 -14.09
C THR A 268 -55.89 -5.42 -12.70
N CYS A 269 -56.70 -4.46 -12.24
CA CYS A 269 -57.59 -4.65 -11.11
C CYS A 269 -58.60 -5.76 -11.46
N HIS A 270 -58.65 -6.81 -10.63
CA HIS A 270 -59.82 -7.66 -10.44
C HIS A 270 -60.12 -7.72 -8.95
#